data_AF-A0A954MDA5-F1
#
_entry.id   AF-A0A954MDA5-F1
#
_cell.length_a   1.000
_cell.length_b   1.000
_cell.length_c   1.000
_cell.angle_alpha   90.00
_cell.angle_beta   90.00
_cell.angle_gamma   90.00
#
_symmetry.space_group_name_H-M   'P 1'
#
loop_
_entity.id
_entity.type
_entity.pdbx_description
1 polymer ?
#
loop_
_entity_poly.entity_id
_entity_poly.type
_entity_poly.pdbx_seq_one_letter_code
_entity_poly.pdbx_strand_id
1 'polypeptide(L)'
;MTPRLKVVQRICVACLLISLVFPAVDARAVAQTAKVPKPEFEFLPPTSVSIFPVFFVSSDQPNPPRQEAELLMRHLQWAQRWFLEQLKGGGTFEIFGSQPYLLRGRHPLAHYVALPAGERAPVHLEELLEHFEFSRFNCPFIFVIIVDEKKERPAGGRPINSGFNGGGGIVQMSRAELTKSPGFQSTLRHELGHSFGLQHVSLYDYDMKTNRSTMAYNQQNRTNKLQESPTPAILIPEDIRALALNDRVFPRLEFDPQKHVPAGYSLSPRMSPLPPMKLPNHPDDKVTVVSRSGEEATSRAQNLVRRRIVPNERNEANRQGINYDPSSMWHSDDTKTPWRTLEVTFPVETRLTAIRIHSQHSGRVHPVRKFRLSVFG
;
A
#
# COMPACT_ATOMS: atom_id res chain seq x y z
N MET A 1 86.43 60.59 -9.96
CA MET A 1 85.88 59.94 -8.75
C MET A 1 84.37 60.01 -8.83
N THR A 2 83.74 58.87 -9.11
CA THR A 2 82.29 58.73 -9.27
C THR A 2 81.95 57.29 -8.85
N PRO A 3 81.12 57.07 -7.82
CA PRO A 3 80.91 55.74 -7.27
C PRO A 3 79.82 54.99 -8.04
N ARG A 4 80.03 53.68 -8.18
CA ARG A 4 79.10 52.70 -8.75
C ARG A 4 77.92 52.46 -7.79
N LEU A 5 76.69 52.66 -8.25
CA LEU A 5 75.47 52.23 -7.56
C LEU A 5 75.21 50.72 -7.79
N LYS A 6 74.99 49.99 -6.69
CA LYS A 6 74.48 48.61 -6.67
C LYS A 6 72.95 48.64 -6.70
N VAL A 7 72.36 47.94 -7.66
CA VAL A 7 70.92 47.70 -7.75
C VAL A 7 70.54 46.57 -6.79
N VAL A 8 69.63 46.85 -5.85
CA VAL A 8 68.99 45.86 -4.97
C VAL A 8 67.59 45.58 -5.51
N GLN A 9 67.36 44.34 -5.92
CA GLN A 9 66.10 43.86 -6.45
C GLN A 9 65.16 43.52 -5.27
N ARG A 10 64.14 44.36 -5.03
CA ARG A 10 63.06 44.08 -4.08
C ARG A 10 61.93 43.37 -4.82
N ILE A 11 61.67 42.12 -4.45
CA ILE A 11 60.48 41.37 -4.89
C ILE A 11 59.28 41.85 -4.07
N CYS A 12 58.31 42.48 -4.74
CA CYS A 12 56.99 42.72 -4.18
C CYS A 12 56.19 41.40 -4.22
N VAL A 13 55.83 40.88 -3.05
CA VAL A 13 54.85 39.80 -2.91
C VAL A 13 53.47 40.42 -3.07
N ALA A 14 52.81 40.14 -4.19
CA ALA A 14 51.40 40.46 -4.39
C ALA A 14 50.54 39.51 -3.54
N CYS A 15 49.79 40.08 -2.58
CA CYS A 15 48.73 39.37 -1.87
C CYS A 15 47.62 39.00 -2.86
N LEU A 16 47.62 37.75 -3.32
CA LEU A 16 46.51 37.17 -4.06
C LEU A 16 45.41 36.79 -3.06
N LEU A 17 44.39 37.63 -2.94
CA LEU A 17 43.12 37.26 -2.31
C LEU A 17 42.43 36.21 -3.19
N ILE A 18 42.64 34.93 -2.86
CA ILE A 18 41.86 33.83 -3.43
C ILE A 18 40.49 33.86 -2.73
N SER A 19 39.53 34.54 -3.35
CA SER A 19 38.12 34.31 -3.06
C SER A 19 37.80 32.87 -3.45
N LEU A 20 37.70 31.99 -2.45
CA LEU A 20 37.10 30.67 -2.58
C LEU A 20 35.62 30.85 -2.92
N VAL A 21 35.33 30.98 -4.21
CA VAL A 21 33.99 30.76 -4.76
C VAL A 21 33.74 29.27 -4.61
N PHE A 22 33.09 28.89 -3.51
CA PHE A 22 32.47 27.57 -3.43
C PHE A 22 31.46 27.50 -4.58
N PRO A 23 31.56 26.52 -5.51
CA PRO A 23 30.46 26.29 -6.42
C PRO A 23 29.24 26.01 -5.57
N ALA A 24 28.16 26.75 -5.80
CA ALA A 24 26.86 26.42 -5.26
C ALA A 24 26.65 24.93 -5.50
N VAL A 25 26.48 24.16 -4.41
CA VAL A 25 26.15 22.74 -4.51
C VAL A 25 24.82 22.71 -5.23
N ASP A 26 24.89 22.35 -6.51
CA ASP A 26 23.75 22.23 -7.40
C ASP A 26 22.86 21.16 -6.79
N ALA A 27 21.83 21.60 -6.06
CA ALA A 27 20.80 20.77 -5.45
C ALA A 27 19.93 20.22 -6.58
N ARG A 28 20.52 19.37 -7.43
CA ARG A 28 19.79 18.62 -8.43
C ARG A 28 18.76 17.78 -7.68
N ALA A 29 17.53 18.23 -7.81
CA ALA A 29 16.36 17.63 -7.24
C ALA A 29 16.35 16.12 -7.52
N VAL A 30 15.92 15.38 -6.51
CA VAL A 30 15.56 13.96 -6.55
C VAL A 30 14.46 13.79 -7.59
N ALA A 31 14.83 13.62 -8.86
CA ALA A 31 13.89 13.50 -9.97
C ALA A 31 14.34 12.36 -10.90
N GLN A 32 14.06 11.15 -10.47
CA GLN A 32 13.80 10.04 -11.39
C GLN A 32 12.45 9.48 -11.02
N THR A 33 11.46 9.80 -11.84
CA THR A 33 10.12 9.23 -11.77
C THR A 33 10.19 7.83 -12.38
N ALA A 34 10.24 6.81 -11.51
CA ALA A 34 9.84 5.48 -11.95
C ALA A 34 8.47 5.62 -12.63
N LYS A 35 8.30 5.03 -13.82
CA LYS A 35 7.03 5.14 -14.56
C LYS A 35 5.95 4.48 -13.72
N VAL A 36 5.10 5.30 -13.11
CA VAL A 36 3.99 4.82 -12.31
C VAL A 36 3.05 4.02 -13.22
N PRO A 37 2.70 2.77 -12.86
CA PRO A 37 1.80 1.96 -13.67
C PRO A 37 0.43 2.64 -13.72
N LYS A 38 -0.17 2.69 -14.92
CA LYS A 38 -1.56 3.12 -15.04
C LYS A 38 -2.48 2.01 -14.59
N PRO A 39 -3.61 2.33 -13.94
CA PRO A 39 -4.57 1.31 -13.55
C PRO A 39 -5.18 0.66 -14.79
N GLU A 40 -5.19 -0.68 -14.81
CA GLU A 40 -5.82 -1.45 -15.90
C GLU A 40 -7.35 -1.44 -15.80
N PHE A 41 -7.88 -1.34 -14.57
CA PHE A 41 -9.29 -1.39 -14.25
C PHE A 41 -9.62 -0.37 -13.16
N GLU A 42 -10.73 0.34 -13.29
CA GLU A 42 -11.09 1.44 -12.38
C GLU A 42 -11.56 0.96 -11.00
N PHE A 43 -12.33 -0.13 -10.97
CA PHE A 43 -13.03 -0.61 -9.76
C PHE A 43 -12.52 -1.97 -9.24
N LEU A 44 -11.41 -2.47 -9.79
CA LEU A 44 -10.84 -3.74 -9.38
C LEU A 44 -9.51 -3.51 -8.66
N PRO A 45 -9.27 -4.22 -7.54
CA PRO A 45 -7.97 -4.24 -6.92
C PRO A 45 -6.83 -4.60 -7.88
N PRO A 46 -5.64 -4.02 -7.68
CA PRO A 46 -4.42 -4.45 -8.34
C PRO A 46 -4.17 -5.95 -8.09
N THR A 47 -3.44 -6.64 -8.97
CA THR A 47 -2.96 -8.02 -8.72
C THR A 47 -1.77 -8.06 -7.76
N SER A 48 -1.05 -6.95 -7.64
CA SER A 48 0.11 -6.80 -6.77
C SER A 48 0.12 -5.40 -6.17
N VAL A 49 0.51 -5.30 -4.92
CA VAL A 49 0.64 -4.04 -4.18
C VAL A 49 2.08 -3.89 -3.71
N SER A 50 2.67 -2.72 -3.94
CA SER A 50 4.03 -2.40 -3.49
C SER A 50 4.01 -1.24 -2.50
N ILE A 51 5.05 -1.14 -1.68
CA ILE A 51 5.27 0.02 -0.83
C ILE A 51 5.79 1.18 -1.67
N PHE A 52 5.08 2.31 -1.69
CA PHE A 52 5.52 3.51 -2.39
C PHE A 52 5.94 4.59 -1.37
N PRO A 53 7.25 4.81 -1.15
CA PRO A 53 7.73 5.89 -0.30
C PRO A 53 7.44 7.26 -0.92
N VAL A 54 6.87 8.17 -0.13
CA VAL A 54 6.50 9.52 -0.55
C VAL A 54 6.89 10.54 0.52
N PHE A 55 7.53 11.62 0.13
CA PHE A 55 7.51 12.87 0.89
C PHE A 55 6.37 13.74 0.39
N PHE A 56 5.41 14.00 1.27
CA PHE A 56 4.34 14.95 1.02
C PHE A 56 4.73 16.29 1.61
N VAL A 57 5.05 17.23 0.73
CA VAL A 57 5.65 18.52 1.09
C VAL A 57 4.64 19.62 0.85
N SER A 58 4.19 20.30 1.90
CA SER A 58 3.19 21.38 1.77
C SER A 58 3.70 22.50 0.85
N SER A 59 2.82 23.26 0.21
CA SER A 59 3.19 24.18 -0.88
C SER A 59 4.24 25.23 -0.51
N ASP A 60 4.32 25.59 0.77
CA ASP A 60 5.20 26.62 1.35
C ASP A 60 6.46 26.06 2.05
N GLN A 61 6.65 24.73 2.09
CA GLN A 61 7.78 24.11 2.78
C GLN A 61 8.95 23.79 1.83
N PRO A 62 10.21 23.81 2.30
CA PRO A 62 11.34 23.40 1.48
C PRO A 62 11.33 21.89 1.24
N ASN A 63 11.87 21.46 0.09
CA ASN A 63 12.09 20.03 -0.17
C ASN A 63 12.93 19.37 0.95
N PRO A 64 12.71 18.08 1.26
CA PRO A 64 13.56 17.35 2.16
C PRO A 64 14.99 17.25 1.58
N PRO A 65 16.02 17.37 2.42
CA PRO A 65 17.40 17.14 2.00
C PRO A 65 17.59 15.67 1.63
N ARG A 66 18.56 15.41 0.75
CA ARG A 66 18.86 14.07 0.23
C ARG A 66 19.11 13.04 1.34
N GLN A 67 19.74 13.42 2.45
CA GLN A 67 20.01 12.50 3.55
C GLN A 67 18.73 11.95 4.19
N GLU A 68 17.64 12.70 4.21
CA GLU A 68 16.36 12.22 4.75
C GLU A 68 15.70 11.22 3.80
N ALA A 69 15.80 11.45 2.49
CA ALA A 69 15.34 10.49 1.49
C ALA A 69 16.10 9.17 1.57
N GLU A 70 17.42 9.23 1.69
CA GLU A 70 18.26 8.04 1.88
C GLU A 70 17.96 7.33 3.21
N LEU A 71 17.68 8.09 4.28
CA LEU A 71 17.32 7.52 5.57
C LEU A 71 15.99 6.76 5.52
N LEU A 72 14.96 7.32 4.87
CA LEU A 72 13.67 6.64 4.68
C LEU A 72 13.85 5.32 3.93
N MET A 73 14.61 5.33 2.85
CA MET A 73 14.86 4.11 2.06
C MET A 73 15.61 3.04 2.88
N ARG A 74 16.59 3.43 3.70
CA ARG A 74 17.29 2.50 4.60
C ARG A 74 16.34 1.84 5.60
N HIS A 75 15.42 2.61 6.18
CA HIS A 75 14.41 2.08 7.10
C HIS A 75 13.45 1.10 6.40
N LEU A 76 13.00 1.43 5.19
CA LEU A 76 12.11 0.55 4.41
C LEU A 76 12.79 -0.75 3.98
N GLN A 77 14.02 -0.67 3.47
CA GLN A 77 14.81 -1.86 3.12
C GLN A 77 15.09 -2.73 4.35
N TRP A 78 15.28 -2.11 5.52
CA TRP A 78 15.44 -2.88 6.76
C TRP A 78 14.13 -3.51 7.23
N ALA A 79 12.99 -2.82 7.09
CA ALA A 79 11.69 -3.41 7.34
C ALA A 79 11.45 -4.61 6.40
N GLN A 80 11.71 -4.45 5.11
CA GLN A 80 11.56 -5.50 4.10
C GLN A 80 12.37 -6.75 4.44
N ARG A 81 13.65 -6.59 4.81
CA ARG A 81 14.50 -7.71 5.27
C ARG A 81 13.98 -8.36 6.54
N TRP A 82 13.56 -7.56 7.52
CA TRP A 82 12.99 -8.08 8.76
C TRP A 82 11.73 -8.92 8.50
N PHE A 83 10.79 -8.45 7.66
CA PHE A 83 9.61 -9.23 7.30
C PHE A 83 9.99 -10.53 6.59
N LEU A 84 10.94 -10.49 5.65
CA LEU A 84 11.43 -11.70 4.97
C LEU A 84 12.00 -12.73 5.95
N GLU A 85 12.78 -12.29 6.94
CA GLU A 85 13.34 -13.14 7.99
C GLU A 85 12.24 -13.73 8.89
N GLN A 86 11.30 -12.90 9.36
CA GLN A 86 10.18 -13.36 10.19
C GLN A 86 9.27 -14.36 9.48
N LEU A 87 9.11 -14.21 8.16
CA LEU A 87 8.35 -15.11 7.30
C LEU A 87 9.18 -16.30 6.79
N LYS A 88 10.38 -16.54 7.36
CA LYS A 88 11.27 -17.66 7.05
C LYS A 88 11.58 -17.82 5.56
N GLY A 89 11.68 -16.70 4.84
CA GLY A 89 11.99 -16.69 3.41
C GLY A 89 10.79 -16.92 2.47
N GLY A 90 9.56 -17.02 2.99
CA GLY A 90 8.31 -17.18 2.21
C GLY A 90 7.93 -15.99 1.31
N GLY A 91 8.82 -15.00 1.17
CA GLY A 91 8.59 -13.74 0.46
C GLY A 91 8.36 -12.56 1.41
N THR A 92 8.41 -11.36 0.85
CA THR A 92 8.12 -10.10 1.53
C THR A 92 7.49 -9.13 0.54
N PHE A 93 7.04 -7.97 1.01
CA PHE A 93 6.54 -6.90 0.16
C PHE A 93 7.64 -6.32 -0.73
N GLU A 94 7.24 -5.75 -1.87
CA GLU A 94 8.14 -5.01 -2.77
C GLU A 94 8.15 -3.52 -2.46
N ILE A 95 9.27 -2.85 -2.69
CA ILE A 95 9.38 -1.38 -2.59
C ILE A 95 9.41 -0.82 -4.01
N PHE A 96 8.49 0.09 -4.32
CA PHE A 96 8.41 0.74 -5.61
C PHE A 96 9.43 1.90 -5.70
N GLY A 97 10.29 1.84 -6.72
CA GLY A 97 11.31 2.85 -6.97
C GLY A 97 12.54 2.72 -6.08
N SER A 98 13.63 3.37 -6.48
CA SER A 98 14.91 3.40 -5.75
C SER A 98 15.02 4.58 -4.77
N GLN A 99 14.07 5.52 -4.82
CA GLN A 99 14.03 6.72 -3.98
C GLN A 99 12.57 7.13 -3.70
N PRO A 100 12.32 7.89 -2.63
CA PRO A 100 10.99 8.42 -2.33
C PRO A 100 10.51 9.39 -3.41
N TYR A 101 9.23 9.34 -3.74
CA TYR A 101 8.59 10.33 -4.59
C TYR A 101 8.35 11.62 -3.80
N LEU A 102 8.57 12.78 -4.42
CA LEU A 102 8.24 14.07 -3.82
C LEU A 102 6.93 14.57 -4.41
N LEU A 103 5.87 14.58 -3.59
CA LEU A 103 4.63 15.25 -3.94
C LEU A 103 4.57 16.62 -3.27
N ARG A 104 4.34 17.65 -4.08
CA ARG A 104 4.05 19.00 -3.60
C ARG A 104 2.54 19.10 -3.34
N GLY A 105 2.16 19.26 -2.07
CA GLY A 105 0.77 19.42 -1.67
C GLY A 105 0.17 20.72 -2.21
N ARG A 106 -1.16 20.73 -2.41
CA ARG A 106 -1.91 21.89 -2.94
C ARG A 106 -1.94 23.08 -1.98
N HIS A 107 -1.83 22.83 -0.67
CA HIS A 107 -2.04 23.83 0.37
C HIS A 107 -0.78 24.10 1.20
N PRO A 108 -0.69 25.27 1.87
CA PRO A 108 0.41 25.55 2.80
C PRO A 108 0.28 24.69 4.08
N LEU A 109 1.37 24.53 4.82
CA LEU A 109 1.42 23.67 6.02
C LEU A 109 0.32 24.00 7.04
N ALA A 110 0.01 25.29 7.19
CA ALA A 110 -1.03 25.75 8.11
C ALA A 110 -2.41 25.12 7.85
N HIS A 111 -2.74 24.84 6.58
CA HIS A 111 -3.98 24.17 6.20
C HIS A 111 -4.03 22.74 6.75
N TYR A 112 -3.03 21.92 6.44
CA TYR A 112 -2.99 20.51 6.88
C TYR A 112 -2.90 20.38 8.40
N VAL A 113 -2.18 21.29 9.07
CA VAL A 113 -2.11 21.31 10.53
C VAL A 113 -3.46 21.64 11.16
N ALA A 114 -4.28 22.49 10.53
CA ALA A 114 -5.60 22.86 11.03
C ALA A 114 -6.65 21.75 10.90
N LEU A 115 -6.43 20.75 10.04
CA LEU A 115 -7.35 19.62 9.89
C LEU A 115 -7.48 18.81 11.20
N PRO A 116 -8.67 18.26 11.49
CA PRO A 116 -8.86 17.29 12.57
C PRO A 116 -7.91 16.10 12.46
N ALA A 117 -7.49 15.54 13.60
CA ALA A 117 -6.48 14.47 13.61
C ALA A 117 -6.86 13.25 12.74
N GLY A 118 -8.14 12.88 12.71
CA GLY A 118 -8.65 11.78 11.90
C GLY A 118 -8.79 12.07 10.40
N GLU A 119 -8.69 13.34 9.98
CA GLU A 119 -8.94 13.78 8.60
C GLU A 119 -7.67 14.06 7.81
N ARG A 120 -6.52 14.23 8.49
CA ARG A 120 -5.23 14.53 7.83
C ARG A 120 -4.78 13.44 6.86
N ALA A 121 -4.71 12.19 7.33
CA ALA A 121 -4.31 11.07 6.48
C ALA A 121 -5.24 10.87 5.28
N PRO A 122 -6.58 10.95 5.44
CA PRO A 122 -7.50 10.97 4.30
C PRO A 122 -7.20 12.07 3.27
N VAL A 123 -6.93 13.30 3.70
CA VAL A 123 -6.65 14.41 2.78
C VAL A 123 -5.34 14.22 2.02
N HIS A 124 -4.26 13.82 2.69
CA HIS A 124 -2.99 13.53 2.00
C HIS A 124 -3.10 12.37 1.01
N LEU A 125 -3.85 11.32 1.38
CA LEU A 125 -4.09 10.18 0.51
C LEU A 125 -4.94 10.56 -0.70
N GLU A 126 -5.97 11.39 -0.52
CA GLU A 126 -6.81 11.88 -1.62
C GLU A 126 -5.99 12.65 -2.66
N GLU A 127 -5.11 13.57 -2.21
CA GLU A 127 -4.22 14.29 -3.12
C GLU A 127 -3.26 13.35 -3.88
N LEU A 128 -2.79 12.28 -3.26
CA LEU A 128 -1.96 11.27 -3.92
C LEU A 128 -2.74 10.45 -4.94
N LEU A 129 -3.96 10.03 -4.60
CA LEU A 129 -4.82 9.28 -5.50
C LEU A 129 -5.19 10.12 -6.73
N GLU A 130 -5.58 11.38 -6.53
CA GLU A 130 -5.85 12.33 -7.61
C GLU A 130 -4.61 12.56 -8.49
N HIS A 131 -3.46 12.83 -7.88
CA HIS A 131 -2.20 13.09 -8.61
C HIS A 131 -1.78 11.93 -9.52
N PHE A 132 -2.01 10.69 -9.09
CA PHE A 132 -1.66 9.49 -9.86
C PHE A 132 -2.82 8.89 -10.68
N GLU A 133 -3.98 9.57 -10.73
CA GLU A 133 -5.19 9.09 -11.40
C GLU A 133 -5.63 7.70 -10.90
N PHE A 134 -5.44 7.43 -9.60
CA PHE A 134 -5.89 6.21 -8.95
C PHE A 134 -7.23 6.43 -8.25
N SER A 135 -8.01 5.37 -8.19
CA SER A 135 -9.15 5.25 -7.29
C SER A 135 -8.71 4.51 -6.03
N ARG A 136 -9.55 4.58 -4.99
CA ARG A 136 -9.39 3.75 -3.79
C ARG A 136 -9.31 2.25 -4.12
N PHE A 137 -9.94 1.80 -5.21
CA PHE A 137 -10.03 0.39 -5.58
C PHE A 137 -8.82 -0.08 -6.37
N ASN A 138 -8.29 0.72 -7.29
CA ASN A 138 -7.26 0.27 -8.22
C ASN A 138 -5.83 0.67 -7.81
N CYS A 139 -5.68 1.40 -6.71
CA CYS A 139 -4.38 1.85 -6.21
C CYS A 139 -3.42 0.66 -6.00
N PRO A 140 -2.30 0.57 -6.74
CA PRO A 140 -1.32 -0.51 -6.63
C PRO A 140 -0.32 -0.31 -5.49
N PHE A 141 -0.59 0.62 -4.57
CA PHE A 141 0.38 1.05 -3.59
C PHE A 141 -0.16 1.09 -2.17
N ILE A 142 0.71 0.72 -1.25
CA ILE A 142 0.67 1.24 0.12
C ILE A 142 1.60 2.44 0.15
N PHE A 143 1.04 3.64 0.31
CA PHE A 143 1.84 4.86 0.40
C PHE A 143 2.45 4.99 1.79
N VAL A 144 3.78 5.07 1.89
CA VAL A 144 4.48 5.47 3.11
C VAL A 144 4.76 6.95 3.00
N ILE A 145 3.89 7.75 3.60
CA ILE A 145 3.85 9.21 3.49
C ILE A 145 4.59 9.84 4.67
N ILE A 146 5.67 10.55 4.36
CA ILE A 146 6.37 11.42 5.29
C ILE A 146 5.88 12.85 5.10
N VAL A 147 5.23 13.42 6.12
CA VAL A 147 4.67 14.78 6.08
C VAL A 147 5.60 15.81 6.75
N ASP A 148 5.61 17.04 6.24
CA ASP A 148 6.43 18.15 6.73
C ASP A 148 5.94 18.74 8.06
N GLU A 149 5.97 17.93 9.12
CA GLU A 149 5.67 18.39 10.46
C GLU A 149 6.93 18.41 11.33
N LYS A 150 7.15 19.56 11.98
CA LYS A 150 8.32 19.79 12.86
C LYS A 150 8.24 19.09 14.22
N LYS A 151 7.03 18.68 14.61
CA LYS A 151 6.76 17.95 15.86
C LYS A 151 6.51 16.47 15.54
N GLU A 152 6.99 15.61 16.42
CA GLU A 152 6.58 14.20 16.41
C GLU A 152 5.07 14.14 16.62
N ARG A 153 4.40 13.29 15.84
CA ARG A 153 2.96 13.02 15.96
C ARG A 153 2.75 11.51 15.92
N PRO A 154 1.61 11.01 16.41
CA PRO A 154 1.29 9.61 16.27
C PRO A 154 1.32 9.21 14.79
N ALA A 155 2.14 8.21 14.48
CA ALA A 155 2.09 7.52 13.20
C ALA A 155 0.76 6.73 13.09
N GLY A 156 0.40 6.37 11.86
CA GLY A 156 -0.77 5.55 11.62
C GLY A 156 -0.74 4.85 10.27
N GLY A 157 -1.10 3.58 10.25
CA GLY A 157 -1.24 2.76 9.06
C GLY A 157 -2.60 2.10 8.97
N ARG A 158 -3.09 1.86 7.75
CA ARG A 158 -4.30 1.06 7.48
C ARG A 158 -4.47 0.73 5.99
N PRO A 159 -5.27 -0.29 5.65
CA PRO A 159 -5.74 -0.52 4.29
C PRO A 159 -6.79 0.53 3.89
N ILE A 160 -6.92 0.80 2.58
CA ILE A 160 -7.91 1.74 2.06
C ILE A 160 -9.34 1.16 2.09
N ASN A 161 -9.53 -0.07 1.60
CA ASN A 161 -10.86 -0.65 1.33
C ASN A 161 -11.38 -1.64 2.38
N SER A 162 -10.72 -1.76 3.54
CA SER A 162 -10.93 -2.78 4.59
C SER A 162 -10.13 -4.07 4.43
N GLY A 163 -9.83 -4.67 5.59
CA GLY A 163 -9.41 -6.07 5.72
C GLY A 163 -8.10 -6.41 5.04
N PHE A 164 -7.95 -7.71 4.76
CA PHE A 164 -6.82 -8.25 4.03
C PHE A 164 -7.09 -8.12 2.53
N ASN A 165 -6.04 -7.89 1.75
CA ASN A 165 -6.10 -8.04 0.30
C ASN A 165 -7.03 -7.06 -0.46
N GLY A 166 -7.44 -5.97 0.21
CA GLY A 166 -8.36 -4.97 -0.35
C GLY A 166 -7.76 -4.01 -1.38
N GLY A 167 -6.49 -4.19 -1.74
CA GLY A 167 -5.74 -3.27 -2.61
C GLY A 167 -4.78 -2.40 -1.81
N GLY A 168 -4.69 -1.12 -2.17
CA GLY A 168 -3.75 -0.18 -1.57
C GLY A 168 -3.98 0.13 -0.08
N GLY A 169 -3.05 0.90 0.48
CA GLY A 169 -3.01 1.28 1.88
C GLY A 169 -2.24 2.58 2.09
N ILE A 170 -2.12 2.95 3.36
CA ILE A 170 -1.35 4.12 3.79
C ILE A 170 -0.62 3.79 5.08
N VAL A 171 0.57 4.38 5.21
CA VAL A 171 1.29 4.63 6.45
C VAL A 171 1.64 6.12 6.44
N GLN A 172 1.20 6.87 7.43
CA GLN A 172 1.60 8.27 7.60
C GLN A 172 2.50 8.40 8.82
N MET A 173 3.64 9.06 8.64
CA MET A 173 4.59 9.40 9.71
C MET A 173 5.08 10.83 9.52
N SER A 174 5.53 11.47 10.60
CA SER A 174 6.08 12.82 10.48
C SER A 174 7.56 12.81 10.13
N ARG A 175 8.00 13.85 9.42
CA ARG A 175 9.43 14.09 9.14
C ARG A 175 10.26 14.25 10.42
N ALA A 176 9.67 14.78 11.48
CA ALA A 176 10.30 14.81 12.79
C ALA A 176 10.52 13.41 13.38
N GLU A 177 9.58 12.49 13.24
CA GLU A 177 9.77 11.09 13.68
C GLU A 177 10.92 10.42 12.91
N LEU A 178 10.95 10.57 11.58
CA LEU A 178 12.03 10.01 10.73
C LEU A 178 13.43 10.45 11.20
N THR A 179 13.57 11.71 11.60
CA THR A 179 14.89 12.32 11.87
C THR A 179 15.29 12.31 13.35
N LYS A 180 14.31 12.33 14.27
CA LYS A 180 14.56 12.52 15.70
C LYS A 180 14.20 11.30 16.55
N SER A 181 13.20 10.51 16.14
CA SER A 181 12.72 9.42 16.98
C SER A 181 13.67 8.23 16.93
N PRO A 182 14.22 7.77 18.08
CA PRO A 182 14.96 6.51 18.10
C PRO A 182 14.06 5.33 17.76
N GLY A 183 12.74 5.43 17.98
CA GLY A 183 11.79 4.34 17.73
C GLY A 183 11.29 4.21 16.29
N PHE A 184 11.77 5.04 15.36
CA PHE A 184 11.16 5.15 14.02
C PHE A 184 11.02 3.80 13.32
N GLN A 185 12.05 2.93 13.35
CA GLN A 185 11.99 1.63 12.69
C GLN A 185 10.91 0.71 13.27
N SER A 186 10.82 0.57 14.60
CA SER A 186 9.77 -0.25 15.22
C SER A 186 8.37 0.29 14.92
N THR A 187 8.19 1.61 14.93
CA THR A 187 6.92 2.25 14.56
C THR A 187 6.59 1.99 13.08
N LEU A 188 7.55 2.16 12.17
CA LEU A 188 7.36 1.88 10.75
C LEU A 188 6.92 0.43 10.50
N ARG A 189 7.54 -0.55 11.17
CA ARG A 189 7.15 -1.96 11.06
C ARG A 189 5.72 -2.19 11.56
N HIS A 190 5.35 -1.56 12.69
CA HIS A 190 4.01 -1.62 13.26
C HIS A 190 2.95 -1.06 12.28
N GLU A 191 3.19 0.14 11.76
CA GLU A 191 2.23 0.78 10.83
C GLU A 191 2.18 0.07 9.48
N LEU A 192 3.30 -0.46 8.99
CA LEU A 192 3.30 -1.35 7.82
C LEU A 192 2.42 -2.58 8.09
N GLY A 193 2.54 -3.20 9.27
CA GLY A 193 1.66 -4.27 9.71
C GLY A 193 0.18 -3.88 9.60
N HIS A 194 -0.21 -2.72 10.13
CA HIS A 194 -1.57 -2.22 9.96
C HIS A 194 -1.96 -2.00 8.50
N SER A 195 -1.08 -1.44 7.69
CA SER A 195 -1.32 -1.24 6.25
C SER A 195 -1.52 -2.56 5.49
N PHE A 196 -0.95 -3.66 6.00
CA PHE A 196 -1.15 -5.02 5.49
C PHE A 196 -2.43 -5.69 6.02
N GLY A 197 -3.15 -5.04 6.93
CA GLY A 197 -4.41 -5.51 7.53
C GLY A 197 -4.26 -6.05 8.95
N LEU A 198 -3.06 -6.08 9.52
CA LEU A 198 -2.85 -6.58 10.89
C LEU A 198 -3.52 -5.68 11.93
N GLN A 199 -3.95 -6.30 13.02
CA GLN A 199 -4.60 -5.63 14.13
C GLN A 199 -3.72 -5.66 15.37
N HIS A 200 -4.02 -4.78 16.32
CA HIS A 200 -3.44 -4.89 17.66
C HIS A 200 -3.79 -6.22 18.31
N VAL A 201 -2.82 -6.77 19.03
CA VAL A 201 -2.95 -8.09 19.67
C VAL A 201 -4.03 -8.13 20.77
N SER A 202 -4.47 -6.97 21.26
CA SER A 202 -5.62 -6.87 22.18
C SER A 202 -6.92 -7.42 21.57
N LEU A 203 -7.09 -7.42 20.24
CA LEU A 203 -8.25 -8.05 19.61
C LEU A 203 -8.23 -9.58 19.68
N TYR A 204 -7.07 -10.15 20.01
CA TYR A 204 -6.88 -11.58 20.30
C TYR A 204 -6.85 -11.86 21.82
N ASP A 205 -7.21 -10.88 22.64
CA ASP A 205 -7.16 -10.93 24.11
C ASP A 205 -5.72 -11.07 24.67
N TYR A 206 -4.70 -10.68 23.90
CA TYR A 206 -3.30 -10.65 24.36
C TYR A 206 -2.92 -9.29 24.95
N ASP A 207 -1.97 -9.29 25.89
CA ASP A 207 -1.51 -8.06 26.54
C ASP A 207 -0.68 -7.16 25.59
N MET A 208 -1.13 -5.92 25.43
CA MET A 208 -0.49 -4.94 24.53
C MET A 208 0.90 -4.48 25.00
N LYS A 209 1.25 -4.62 26.28
CA LYS A 209 2.48 -4.05 26.85
C LYS A 209 3.64 -5.05 26.90
N THR A 210 3.34 -6.34 26.92
CA THR A 210 4.32 -7.40 27.16
C THR A 210 4.40 -8.42 26.03
N ASN A 211 3.39 -8.51 25.16
CA ASN A 211 3.44 -9.43 24.02
C ASN A 211 4.59 -9.06 23.06
N ARG A 212 5.19 -10.09 22.43
CA ARG A 212 6.34 -9.92 21.52
C ARG A 212 5.95 -9.56 20.09
N SER A 213 4.67 -9.62 19.72
CA SER A 213 4.20 -9.24 18.39
C SER A 213 4.63 -7.82 18.03
N THR A 214 4.95 -7.60 16.76
CA THR A 214 5.14 -6.26 16.19
C THR A 214 3.88 -5.40 16.31
N MET A 215 2.71 -6.00 16.49
CA MET A 215 1.43 -5.32 16.66
C MET A 215 1.10 -5.01 18.14
N ALA A 216 2.03 -5.22 19.05
CA ALA A 216 1.95 -4.81 20.45
C ALA A 216 2.72 -3.50 20.70
N TYR A 217 2.41 -2.80 21.79
CA TYR A 217 3.13 -1.61 22.29
C TYR A 217 4.20 -1.95 23.32
N ASN A 218 4.85 -3.11 23.16
CA ASN A 218 5.90 -3.55 24.05
C ASN A 218 7.16 -2.70 23.85
N GLN A 219 7.46 -1.86 24.86
CA GLN A 219 8.61 -0.95 24.83
C GLN A 219 9.95 -1.68 24.77
N GLN A 220 10.02 -2.93 25.23
CA GLN A 220 11.23 -3.73 25.12
C GLN A 220 11.56 -4.06 23.66
N ASN A 221 10.59 -4.02 22.75
CA ASN A 221 10.83 -4.30 21.33
C ASN A 221 11.27 -3.06 20.54
N ARG A 222 11.34 -1.89 21.18
CA ARG A 222 11.60 -0.62 20.49
C ARG A 222 13.03 -0.57 19.96
N THR A 223 13.17 -0.26 18.68
CA THR A 223 14.47 -0.05 18.04
C THR A 223 15.13 1.24 18.53
N ASN A 224 16.43 1.39 18.28
CA ASN A 224 17.13 2.65 18.42
C ASN A 224 17.75 3.07 17.08
N LYS A 225 17.07 3.95 16.36
CA LYS A 225 17.38 4.36 14.98
C LYS A 225 17.48 3.13 14.07
N LEU A 226 18.66 2.86 13.53
CA LEU A 226 18.97 1.73 12.67
C LEU A 226 19.60 0.54 13.43
N GLN A 227 19.28 0.40 14.73
CA GLN A 227 19.75 -0.67 15.59
C GLN A 227 18.57 -1.43 16.20
N GLU A 228 18.63 -2.76 16.11
CA GLU A 228 17.60 -3.65 16.62
C GLU A 228 17.57 -3.63 18.16
N SER A 229 16.41 -3.90 18.75
CA SER A 229 16.32 -4.13 20.20
C SER A 229 17.04 -5.44 20.59
N PRO A 230 17.63 -5.55 21.80
CA PRO A 230 18.03 -6.84 22.37
C PRO A 230 16.92 -7.88 22.41
N THR A 231 15.66 -7.43 22.50
CA THR A 231 14.48 -8.29 22.42
C THR A 231 13.61 -7.82 21.25
N PRO A 232 13.94 -8.19 20.00
CA PRO A 232 13.17 -7.72 18.85
C PRO A 232 11.72 -8.24 18.89
N ALA A 233 10.83 -7.43 18.33
CA ALA A 233 9.47 -7.88 17.99
C ALA A 233 9.53 -9.07 17.02
N ILE A 234 8.45 -9.85 17.00
CA ILE A 234 8.24 -10.97 16.08
C ILE A 234 6.91 -10.84 15.35
N LEU A 235 6.71 -11.61 14.29
CA LEU A 235 5.39 -11.93 13.79
C LEU A 235 4.87 -13.16 14.55
N ILE A 236 3.80 -12.99 15.35
CA ILE A 236 3.17 -14.13 16.04
C ILE A 236 2.32 -14.95 15.06
N PRO A 237 1.87 -16.17 15.41
CA PRO A 237 1.09 -17.01 14.50
C PRO A 237 -0.15 -16.32 13.91
N GLU A 238 -0.85 -15.48 14.67
CA GLU A 238 -1.97 -14.65 14.21
C GLU A 238 -1.55 -13.67 13.11
N ASP A 239 -0.40 -13.01 13.30
CA ASP A 239 0.15 -12.06 12.33
C ASP A 239 0.47 -12.79 11.02
N ILE A 240 1.16 -13.93 11.08
CA ILE A 240 1.52 -14.71 9.90
C ILE A 240 0.26 -15.22 9.17
N ARG A 241 -0.72 -15.74 9.92
CA ARG A 241 -2.02 -16.17 9.35
C ARG A 241 -2.72 -15.03 8.62
N ALA A 242 -2.72 -13.85 9.22
CA ALA A 242 -3.36 -12.66 8.67
C ALA A 242 -2.61 -12.13 7.43
N LEU A 243 -1.28 -12.07 7.44
CA LEU A 243 -0.47 -11.67 6.29
C LEU A 243 -0.64 -12.63 5.10
N ALA A 244 -0.80 -13.93 5.36
CA ALA A 244 -1.05 -14.94 4.31
C ALA A 244 -2.39 -14.73 3.57
N LEU A 245 -3.33 -13.97 4.16
CA LEU A 245 -4.57 -13.59 3.48
C LEU A 245 -4.38 -12.41 2.52
N ASN A 246 -3.23 -11.74 2.54
CA ASN A 246 -2.92 -10.56 1.72
C ASN A 246 -1.98 -10.92 0.55
N ASP A 247 -2.47 -11.76 -0.36
CA ASP A 247 -1.71 -12.24 -1.53
C ASP A 247 -1.19 -11.13 -2.45
N ARG A 248 -1.84 -9.96 -2.48
CA ARG A 248 -1.39 -8.81 -3.29
C ARG A 248 -0.07 -8.25 -2.79
N VAL A 249 0.18 -8.30 -1.49
CA VAL A 249 1.43 -7.83 -0.89
C VAL A 249 2.43 -8.98 -0.71
N PHE A 250 1.94 -10.16 -0.31
CA PHE A 250 2.75 -11.34 -0.01
C PHE A 250 2.31 -12.55 -0.87
N PRO A 251 2.54 -12.54 -2.20
CA PRO A 251 1.96 -13.52 -3.13
C PRO A 251 2.47 -14.96 -2.95
N ARG A 252 3.53 -15.16 -2.16
CA ARG A 252 4.16 -16.47 -1.91
C ARG A 252 4.01 -16.94 -0.46
N LEU A 253 3.31 -16.17 0.37
CA LEU A 253 3.13 -16.51 1.77
C LEU A 253 1.90 -17.41 1.93
N GLU A 254 2.12 -18.62 2.41
CA GLU A 254 1.05 -19.55 2.78
C GLU A 254 1.10 -19.82 4.28
N PHE A 255 -0.07 -19.84 4.94
CA PHE A 255 -0.16 -20.20 6.34
C PHE A 255 -0.35 -21.69 6.54
N ASP A 256 0.69 -22.35 7.02
CA ASP A 256 0.65 -23.75 7.48
C ASP A 256 0.62 -23.82 9.03
N PRO A 257 -0.50 -24.24 9.65
CA PRO A 257 -0.60 -24.37 11.10
C PRO A 257 0.46 -25.30 11.70
N GLN A 258 0.87 -26.37 11.01
CA GLN A 258 1.86 -27.32 11.53
C GLN A 258 3.26 -26.71 11.62
N LYS A 259 3.56 -25.72 10.77
CA LYS A 259 4.88 -25.04 10.72
C LYS A 259 4.90 -23.73 11.49
N HIS A 260 3.76 -23.04 11.57
CA HIS A 260 3.70 -21.68 12.09
C HIS A 260 3.09 -21.57 13.49
N VAL A 261 2.39 -22.58 13.98
CA VAL A 261 1.83 -22.59 15.33
C VAL A 261 2.73 -23.44 16.24
N PRO A 262 3.38 -22.85 17.25
CA PRO A 262 4.19 -23.61 18.20
C PRO A 262 3.36 -24.69 18.93
N ALA A 263 3.99 -25.79 19.31
CA ALA A 263 3.33 -26.84 20.08
C ALA A 263 2.75 -26.28 21.39
N GLY A 264 1.47 -26.58 21.67
CA GLY A 264 0.74 -26.07 22.84
C GLY A 264 0.23 -24.62 22.69
N TYR A 265 0.47 -23.95 21.56
CA TYR A 265 -0.06 -22.62 21.31
C TYR A 265 -1.53 -22.68 20.88
N SER A 266 -2.39 -21.89 21.54
CA SER A 266 -3.81 -21.76 21.16
C SER A 266 -4.01 -20.53 20.29
N LEU A 267 -4.17 -20.76 18.99
CA LEU A 267 -4.43 -19.70 18.02
C LEU A 267 -5.80 -19.06 18.26
N SER A 268 -5.87 -17.73 18.26
CA SER A 268 -7.16 -17.04 18.40
C SER A 268 -8.07 -17.35 17.21
N PRO A 269 -9.36 -17.69 17.41
CA PRO A 269 -10.31 -17.89 16.33
C PRO A 269 -10.78 -16.56 15.70
N ARG A 270 -10.55 -15.42 16.38
CA ARG A 270 -11.01 -14.11 15.92
C ARG A 270 -10.05 -13.55 14.86
N MET A 271 -10.61 -13.05 13.76
CA MET A 271 -9.94 -12.15 12.82
C MET A 271 -10.91 -11.02 12.51
N SER A 272 -10.66 -9.84 13.07
CA SER A 272 -11.48 -8.65 12.81
C SER A 272 -10.78 -7.78 11.77
N PRO A 273 -11.34 -7.56 10.58
CA PRO A 273 -10.78 -6.61 9.64
C PRO A 273 -11.01 -5.17 10.11
N LEU A 274 -10.09 -4.25 9.79
CA LEU A 274 -10.35 -2.81 9.89
C LEU A 274 -11.44 -2.41 8.91
N PRO A 275 -12.35 -1.48 9.25
CA PRO A 275 -13.31 -0.94 8.30
C PRO A 275 -12.60 -0.15 7.17
N PRO A 276 -13.27 0.11 6.03
CA PRO A 276 -12.74 0.97 5.00
C PRO A 276 -12.40 2.35 5.55
N MET A 277 -11.39 2.99 4.98
CA MET A 277 -11.05 4.38 5.27
C MET A 277 -12.09 5.30 4.63
N LYS A 278 -12.60 6.28 5.39
CA LYS A 278 -13.41 7.36 4.82
C LYS A 278 -12.48 8.30 4.09
N LEU A 279 -12.66 8.42 2.78
CA LEU A 279 -11.85 9.25 1.92
C LEU A 279 -12.72 10.34 1.28
N PRO A 280 -12.29 11.62 1.29
CA PRO A 280 -12.94 12.66 0.51
C PRO A 280 -13.06 12.24 -0.95
N ASN A 281 -14.19 12.52 -1.60
CA ASN A 281 -14.42 12.26 -3.04
C ASN A 281 -14.26 10.80 -3.50
N HIS A 282 -14.14 9.84 -2.59
CA HIS A 282 -13.97 8.42 -2.89
C HIS A 282 -14.97 7.58 -2.08
N PRO A 283 -16.20 7.33 -2.60
CA PRO A 283 -17.22 6.59 -1.87
C PRO A 283 -16.73 5.18 -1.46
N ASP A 284 -17.26 4.66 -0.35
CA ASP A 284 -16.91 3.33 0.17
C ASP A 284 -17.50 2.18 -0.67
N ASP A 285 -18.46 2.52 -1.54
CA ASP A 285 -19.26 1.55 -2.27
C ASP A 285 -18.44 0.85 -3.35
N LYS A 286 -18.56 -0.48 -3.41
CA LYS A 286 -17.97 -1.30 -4.47
C LYS A 286 -18.99 -1.44 -5.60
N VAL A 287 -18.55 -1.91 -6.77
CA VAL A 287 -19.48 -2.37 -7.78
C VAL A 287 -20.31 -3.51 -7.20
N THR A 288 -21.63 -3.33 -7.13
CA THR A 288 -22.55 -4.37 -6.66
C THR A 288 -23.22 -5.03 -7.85
N VAL A 289 -23.43 -6.33 -7.75
CA VAL A 289 -24.17 -7.10 -8.75
C VAL A 289 -25.25 -7.88 -8.04
N VAL A 290 -26.50 -7.55 -8.36
CA VAL A 290 -27.68 -8.23 -7.82
C VAL A 290 -28.32 -9.04 -8.94
N SER A 291 -28.59 -10.31 -8.68
CA SER A 291 -29.38 -11.15 -9.58
C SER A 291 -30.83 -11.18 -9.12
N ARG A 292 -31.76 -10.88 -10.04
CA ARG A 292 -33.20 -11.18 -9.84
C ARG A 292 -33.60 -12.54 -10.38
N SER A 293 -32.63 -13.26 -10.93
CA SER A 293 -32.81 -14.61 -11.47
C SER A 293 -32.14 -15.65 -10.57
N GLY A 294 -31.88 -15.30 -9.31
CA GLY A 294 -31.28 -16.18 -8.30
C GLY A 294 -29.81 -16.53 -8.51
N GLU A 295 -29.32 -17.45 -7.67
CA GLU A 295 -27.92 -17.82 -7.47
C GLU A 295 -27.80 -19.31 -7.11
N GLU A 296 -27.45 -20.13 -8.09
CA GLU A 296 -27.33 -21.59 -7.95
C GLU A 296 -25.88 -22.08 -7.86
N ALA A 297 -25.74 -23.38 -7.55
CA ALA A 297 -24.48 -24.13 -7.58
C ALA A 297 -23.35 -23.54 -6.71
N THR A 298 -23.70 -22.78 -5.66
CA THR A 298 -22.77 -22.01 -4.78
C THR A 298 -22.08 -20.81 -5.45
N SER A 299 -22.39 -20.50 -6.71
CA SER A 299 -21.94 -19.26 -7.36
C SER A 299 -22.79 -18.06 -6.98
N ARG A 300 -22.19 -16.87 -7.00
CA ARG A 300 -22.87 -15.60 -6.74
C ARG A 300 -22.74 -14.66 -7.93
N ALA A 301 -23.74 -13.82 -8.16
CA ALA A 301 -23.73 -12.77 -9.18
C ALA A 301 -22.57 -11.79 -8.95
N GLN A 302 -22.26 -11.50 -7.67
CA GLN A 302 -21.14 -10.67 -7.27
C GLN A 302 -19.77 -11.22 -7.73
N ASN A 303 -19.66 -12.53 -8.01
CA ASN A 303 -18.42 -13.14 -8.52
C ASN A 303 -18.05 -12.62 -9.91
N LEU A 304 -18.97 -11.97 -10.62
CA LEU A 304 -18.74 -11.38 -11.94
C LEU A 304 -17.89 -10.09 -11.88
N VAL A 305 -17.77 -9.46 -10.71
CA VAL A 305 -16.92 -8.26 -10.51
C VAL A 305 -15.46 -8.69 -10.37
N ARG A 306 -14.82 -9.05 -11.49
CA ARG A 306 -13.43 -9.49 -11.55
C ARG A 306 -12.78 -9.16 -12.90
N ARG A 307 -11.45 -9.29 -12.97
CA ARG A 307 -10.63 -8.90 -14.14
C ARG A 307 -10.92 -9.74 -15.37
N ARG A 308 -10.96 -11.07 -15.20
CA ARG A 308 -11.11 -12.03 -16.29
C ARG A 308 -12.07 -13.14 -15.86
N ILE A 309 -13.01 -13.43 -16.75
CA ILE A 309 -13.78 -14.67 -16.71
C ILE A 309 -12.93 -15.69 -17.48
N VAL A 310 -12.34 -16.65 -16.77
CA VAL A 310 -11.57 -17.74 -17.36
C VAL A 310 -12.39 -19.02 -17.32
N PRO A 311 -12.38 -19.86 -18.36
CA PRO A 311 -12.77 -21.26 -18.19
C PRO A 311 -11.83 -21.94 -17.19
N ASN A 312 -12.25 -22.98 -16.45
CA ASN A 312 -11.25 -23.76 -15.70
C ASN A 312 -10.19 -24.29 -16.68
N GLU A 313 -8.93 -24.14 -16.29
CA GLU A 313 -7.85 -24.87 -16.93
C GLU A 313 -8.05 -26.37 -16.68
N ARG A 314 -7.83 -27.18 -17.73
CA ARG A 314 -7.85 -28.63 -17.61
C ARG A 314 -6.67 -29.06 -16.75
N ASN A 315 -6.92 -29.49 -15.52
CA ASN A 315 -5.89 -30.06 -14.65
C ASN A 315 -6.12 -31.57 -14.43
N GLU A 316 -5.15 -32.26 -13.80
CA GLU A 316 -5.18 -33.71 -13.62
C GLU A 316 -6.38 -34.21 -12.79
N ALA A 317 -6.99 -33.34 -11.96
CA ALA A 317 -8.20 -33.62 -11.20
C ALA A 317 -9.50 -33.49 -12.02
N ASN A 318 -9.49 -32.71 -13.12
CA ASN A 318 -10.64 -32.44 -13.99
C ASN A 318 -10.41 -32.96 -15.42
N ARG A 319 -10.11 -34.27 -15.55
CA ARG A 319 -9.85 -34.91 -16.85
C ARG A 319 -11.04 -34.91 -17.83
N GLN A 320 -12.27 -34.61 -17.38
CA GLN A 320 -13.51 -34.77 -18.14
C GLN A 320 -13.99 -33.56 -18.97
N GLY A 321 -13.29 -32.41 -18.96
CA GLY A 321 -13.64 -31.27 -19.83
C GLY A 321 -13.51 -29.91 -19.15
N ILE A 322 -13.84 -28.84 -19.89
CA ILE A 322 -13.94 -27.47 -19.38
C ILE A 322 -15.01 -27.45 -18.27
N ASN A 323 -14.58 -27.27 -17.02
CA ASN A 323 -15.45 -27.43 -15.85
C ASN A 323 -15.70 -26.11 -15.13
N TYR A 324 -16.93 -25.93 -14.65
CA TYR A 324 -17.41 -24.84 -13.81
C TYR A 324 -16.43 -24.36 -12.71
N ASP A 325 -16.25 -23.05 -12.57
CA ASP A 325 -15.63 -22.43 -11.39
C ASP A 325 -16.67 -21.55 -10.65
N PRO A 326 -17.24 -22.04 -9.52
CA PRO A 326 -18.23 -21.30 -8.74
C PRO A 326 -17.70 -19.96 -8.23
N SER A 327 -16.39 -19.82 -8.07
CA SER A 327 -15.77 -18.61 -7.55
C SER A 327 -15.67 -17.48 -8.57
N SER A 328 -15.78 -17.78 -9.87
CA SER A 328 -15.60 -16.81 -10.96
C SER A 328 -16.76 -16.68 -11.93
N MET A 329 -17.81 -17.46 -11.72
CA MET A 329 -18.99 -17.49 -12.58
C MET A 329 -20.26 -17.25 -11.74
N TRP A 330 -21.38 -17.07 -12.44
CA TRP A 330 -22.71 -16.97 -11.85
C TRP A 330 -23.66 -17.95 -12.55
N HIS A 331 -24.48 -18.65 -11.78
CA HIS A 331 -25.60 -19.47 -12.25
C HIS A 331 -26.89 -18.86 -11.73
N SER A 332 -27.79 -18.57 -12.64
CA SER A 332 -29.18 -18.25 -12.29
C SER A 332 -29.93 -19.50 -11.88
N ASP A 333 -31.03 -19.32 -11.16
CA ASP A 333 -32.05 -20.33 -10.93
C ASP A 333 -32.61 -20.90 -12.23
N ASP A 334 -33.06 -22.15 -12.14
CA ASP A 334 -33.96 -22.73 -13.15
C ASP A 334 -35.34 -22.06 -13.08
N THR A 335 -35.54 -21.03 -13.91
CA THR A 335 -36.81 -20.31 -13.99
C THR A 335 -37.48 -20.50 -15.35
N LYS A 336 -38.82 -20.51 -15.32
CA LYS A 336 -39.69 -20.62 -16.52
C LYS A 336 -39.61 -19.41 -17.46
N THR A 337 -39.00 -18.30 -17.03
CA THR A 337 -38.85 -17.12 -17.89
C THR A 337 -37.64 -17.32 -18.81
N PRO A 338 -37.64 -16.80 -20.05
CA PRO A 338 -36.49 -16.93 -20.94
C PRO A 338 -35.39 -15.88 -20.64
N TRP A 339 -35.63 -14.96 -19.71
CA TRP A 339 -34.70 -13.87 -19.39
C TRP A 339 -33.96 -14.14 -18.09
N ARG A 340 -32.68 -13.75 -18.07
CA ARG A 340 -31.85 -13.74 -16.87
C ARG A 340 -31.37 -12.31 -16.65
N THR A 341 -31.56 -11.81 -15.43
CA THR A 341 -31.38 -10.38 -15.11
C THR A 341 -30.32 -10.20 -14.04
N LEU A 342 -29.33 -9.39 -14.39
CA LEU A 342 -28.35 -8.83 -13.49
C LEU A 342 -28.55 -7.33 -13.44
N GLU A 343 -28.50 -6.78 -12.24
CA GLU A 343 -28.46 -5.36 -11.95
C GLU A 343 -27.05 -5.05 -11.46
N VAL A 344 -26.34 -4.17 -12.17
CA VAL A 344 -24.97 -3.79 -11.84
C VAL A 344 -24.98 -2.32 -11.46
N THR A 345 -24.60 -2.02 -10.22
CA THR A 345 -24.52 -0.64 -9.72
C THR A 345 -23.06 -0.27 -9.56
N PHE A 346 -22.66 0.85 -10.18
CA PHE A 346 -21.35 1.45 -10.01
C PHE A 346 -21.42 2.51 -8.91
N PRO A 347 -20.36 2.67 -8.10
CA PRO A 347 -20.37 3.59 -6.97
C PRO A 347 -20.23 5.06 -7.37
N VAL A 348 -19.86 5.33 -8.62
CA VAL A 348 -19.73 6.66 -9.21
C VAL A 348 -20.28 6.62 -10.64
N GLU A 349 -20.60 7.79 -11.18
CA GLU A 349 -20.97 7.92 -12.59
C GLU A 349 -19.89 7.29 -13.47
N THR A 350 -20.28 6.27 -14.24
CA THR A 350 -19.35 5.46 -15.03
C THR A 350 -19.81 5.44 -16.48
N ARG A 351 -18.87 5.72 -17.39
CA ARG A 351 -19.16 5.61 -18.83
C ARG A 351 -19.11 4.14 -19.26
N LEU A 352 -20.27 3.60 -19.62
CA LEU A 352 -20.33 2.28 -20.25
C LEU A 352 -19.80 2.35 -21.69
N THR A 353 -18.66 1.70 -21.94
CA THR A 353 -18.00 1.71 -23.26
C THR A 353 -18.21 0.43 -24.07
N ALA A 354 -18.39 -0.72 -23.41
CA ALA A 354 -18.61 -2.00 -24.06
C ALA A 354 -19.30 -3.00 -23.12
N ILE A 355 -20.00 -3.98 -23.70
CA ILE A 355 -20.52 -5.16 -23.00
C ILE A 355 -20.04 -6.41 -23.75
N ARG A 356 -19.52 -7.39 -23.00
CA ARG A 356 -19.19 -8.73 -23.50
C ARG A 356 -19.87 -9.78 -22.63
N ILE A 357 -20.52 -10.74 -23.27
CA ILE A 357 -21.31 -11.78 -22.58
C ILE A 357 -20.69 -13.13 -22.86
N HIS A 358 -20.27 -13.81 -21.78
CA HIS A 358 -19.77 -15.17 -21.82
C HIS A 358 -20.83 -16.08 -21.18
N SER A 359 -21.54 -16.86 -22.01
CA SER A 359 -22.73 -17.64 -21.58
C SER A 359 -22.65 -19.14 -21.89
N GLN A 360 -21.58 -19.58 -22.54
CA GLN A 360 -21.33 -20.98 -22.84
C GLN A 360 -20.06 -21.43 -22.13
N HIS A 361 -20.16 -22.48 -21.31
CA HIS A 361 -19.01 -22.98 -20.57
C HIS A 361 -18.86 -24.51 -20.58
N SER A 362 -19.94 -25.27 -20.73
CA SER A 362 -19.91 -26.74 -20.64
C SER A 362 -20.72 -27.47 -21.72
N GLY A 363 -21.28 -26.76 -22.70
CA GLY A 363 -22.23 -27.31 -23.67
C GLY A 363 -23.59 -27.72 -23.09
N ARG A 364 -23.74 -27.73 -21.75
CA ARG A 364 -24.98 -28.04 -21.03
C ARG A 364 -25.85 -26.82 -20.75
N VAL A 365 -25.26 -25.62 -20.77
CA VAL A 365 -25.96 -24.36 -20.54
C VAL A 365 -26.19 -23.64 -21.87
N HIS A 366 -27.38 -23.06 -22.02
CA HIS A 366 -27.79 -22.43 -23.28
C HIS A 366 -27.03 -21.12 -23.54
N PRO A 367 -26.56 -20.88 -24.79
CA PRO A 367 -26.02 -19.58 -25.17
C PRO A 367 -27.06 -18.48 -24.97
N VAL A 368 -26.59 -17.30 -24.54
CA VAL A 368 -27.36 -16.06 -24.64
C VAL A 368 -27.58 -15.77 -26.12
N ARG A 369 -28.84 -15.90 -26.56
CA ARG A 369 -29.27 -15.60 -27.93
C ARG A 369 -29.77 -14.17 -28.11
N LYS A 370 -30.20 -13.53 -27.03
CA LYS A 370 -30.74 -12.17 -27.00
C LYS A 370 -30.25 -11.46 -25.76
N PHE A 371 -29.89 -10.19 -25.91
CA PHE A 371 -29.44 -9.33 -24.82
C PHE A 371 -30.25 -8.04 -24.80
N ARG A 372 -30.52 -7.54 -23.60
CA ARG A 372 -31.14 -6.24 -23.37
C ARG A 372 -30.37 -5.53 -22.28
N LEU A 373 -30.05 -4.26 -22.53
CA LEU A 373 -29.50 -3.35 -21.54
C LEU A 373 -30.56 -2.30 -21.19
N SER A 374 -30.71 -2.04 -19.91
CA SER A 374 -31.44 -0.89 -19.38
C SER A 374 -30.49 -0.12 -18.47
N VAL A 375 -30.40 1.19 -18.66
CA VAL A 375 -29.57 2.09 -17.85
C VAL A 375 -30.52 2.92 -17.00
N PHE A 376 -30.28 2.92 -15.69
CA PHE A 376 -31.01 3.73 -14.72
C PHE A 376 -30.01 4.75 -14.16
N GLY A 377 -30.41 6.03 -14.14
CA GLY A 377 -29.60 7.15 -13.65
C GLY A 377 -29.94 7.51 -12.21
#